data_AF-A0A8T1HHR4-F1
#
_entry.id   AF-A0A8T1HHR4-F1
#
_cell.length_a   1.000
_cell.length_b   1.000
_cell.length_c   1.000
_cell.angle_alpha   90.00
_cell.angle_beta   90.00
_cell.angle_gamma   90.00
#
_symmetry.space_group_name_H-M   'P 1'
#
loop_
_entity.id
_entity.type
_entity.pdbx_description
1 polymer ?
#
loop_
_entity_poly.entity_id
_entity_poly.type
_entity_poly.pdbx_seq_one_letter_code
_entity_poly.pdbx_strand_id
1 'polypeptide(L)'
;MLSVRSNKTLRGVGKKGVLKGKGLKLEGDNIIIQNVHITELNAQYVWGGDAIFLGGINNRALKNIWIDHVKISRVGRQMFVSGFDGVESITISNSDFDGRSD
;
A
#
# COMPACT_ATOMS: atom_id res chain seq x y z
N MET A 1 1.82 2.18 10.92
CA MET A 1 1.95 1.42 9.65
C MET A 1 3.25 0.61 9.69
N LEU A 2 3.42 -0.37 8.80
CA LEU A 2 4.67 -1.11 8.63
C LEU A 2 5.53 -0.48 7.55
N SER A 3 6.78 -0.13 7.87
CA SER A 3 7.71 0.50 6.93
C SER A 3 8.37 -0.52 5.99
N VAL A 4 8.37 -0.22 4.69
CA VAL A 4 9.08 -0.98 3.66
C VAL A 4 10.14 -0.07 3.03
N ARG A 5 11.42 -0.44 3.18
CA ARG A 5 12.56 0.33 2.68
C ARG A 5 12.98 -0.14 1.28
N SER A 6 13.97 0.54 0.71
CA SER A 6 14.44 0.29 -0.66
C SER A 6 14.86 -1.15 -0.95
N ASN A 7 14.78 -1.53 -2.22
CA ASN A 7 15.21 -2.83 -2.75
C ASN A 7 14.50 -3.99 -2.04
N LYS A 8 13.17 -3.99 -2.09
CA LYS A 8 12.34 -5.03 -1.49
C LYS A 8 11.30 -5.52 -2.47
N THR A 9 11.06 -6.82 -2.43
CA THR A 9 9.88 -7.45 -3.04
C THR A 9 9.07 -8.10 -1.93
N LEU A 10 7.86 -7.61 -1.70
CA LEU A 10 6.87 -8.27 -0.84
C LEU A 10 5.90 -8.99 -1.75
N ARG A 11 5.96 -10.33 -1.76
CA ARG A 11 5.14 -11.16 -2.64
C ARG A 11 4.34 -12.19 -1.84
N GLY A 12 3.02 -12.19 -2.00
CA GLY A 12 2.18 -13.24 -1.44
C GLY A 12 2.22 -14.54 -2.26
N VAL A 13 1.98 -15.67 -1.59
CA VAL A 13 1.94 -17.00 -2.22
C VAL A 13 0.49 -17.47 -2.35
N GLY A 14 0.03 -17.68 -3.58
CA GLY A 14 -1.36 -18.03 -3.87
C GLY A 14 -2.31 -17.04 -3.21
N LYS A 15 -3.29 -17.54 -2.44
CA LYS A 15 -4.27 -16.71 -1.72
C LYS A 15 -3.90 -16.44 -0.25
N LYS A 16 -2.68 -16.78 0.17
CA LYS A 16 -2.26 -16.73 1.59
C LYS A 16 -1.60 -15.41 2.00
N GLY A 17 -1.20 -14.57 1.05
CA GLY A 17 -0.55 -13.29 1.33
C GLY A 17 -1.55 -12.24 1.83
N VAL A 18 -1.89 -12.26 3.11
CA VAL A 18 -2.89 -11.35 3.69
C VAL A 18 -2.29 -10.56 4.85
N LEU A 19 -2.42 -9.23 4.81
CA LEU A 19 -2.11 -8.31 5.90
C LEU A 19 -3.41 -7.77 6.49
N LYS A 20 -3.64 -8.00 7.78
CA LYS A 20 -4.84 -7.53 8.49
C LYS A 20 -4.49 -6.49 9.55
N GLY A 21 -5.30 -5.43 9.66
CA GLY A 21 -5.17 -4.45 10.75
C GLY A 21 -3.99 -3.48 10.64
N LYS A 22 -3.22 -3.51 9.55
CA LYS A 22 -2.08 -2.59 9.36
C LYS A 22 -1.75 -2.41 7.88
N GLY A 23 -1.63 -1.16 7.45
CA GLY A 23 -1.13 -0.79 6.12
C GLY A 23 0.38 -0.65 6.03
N LEU A 24 0.85 -0.44 4.80
CA LEU A 24 2.26 -0.32 4.41
C LEU A 24 2.64 1.14 4.16
N LYS A 25 3.75 1.57 4.77
CA LYS A 25 4.40 2.84 4.47
C LYS A 25 5.63 2.55 3.61
N LEU A 26 5.64 3.00 2.36
CA LEU A 26 6.81 2.84 1.50
C LEU A 26 7.77 4.01 1.78
N GLU A 27 8.99 3.68 2.19
CA GLU A 27 10.03 4.61 2.62
C GLU A 27 11.34 4.28 1.91
N GLY A 28 11.32 4.28 0.59
CA GLY A 28 12.45 3.89 -0.24
C GLY A 28 12.07 3.75 -1.72
N ASP A 29 13.07 3.42 -2.52
CA ASP A 29 12.94 3.21 -3.97
C ASP A 29 13.07 1.73 -4.32
N ASN A 30 12.65 1.35 -5.53
CA ASN A 30 12.76 -0.02 -6.02
C ASN A 30 12.04 -1.01 -5.09
N ILE A 31 10.72 -0.82 -4.98
CA ILE A 31 9.84 -1.63 -4.14
C ILE A 31 8.77 -2.27 -5.01
N ILE A 32 8.62 -3.58 -4.89
CA ILE A 32 7.57 -4.36 -5.53
C ILE A 32 6.64 -4.92 -4.45
N ILE A 33 5.36 -4.64 -4.56
CA ILE A 33 4.31 -5.27 -3.75
C ILE A 33 3.44 -6.08 -4.71
N GLN A 34 3.46 -7.41 -4.58
CA GLN A 34 2.75 -8.30 -5.50
C GLN A 34 1.89 -9.34 -4.80
N ASN A 35 0.66 -9.54 -5.29
CA ASN A 35 -0.22 -10.63 -4.84
C ASN A 35 -0.46 -10.62 -3.32
N VAL A 36 -0.75 -9.44 -2.77
CA VAL A 36 -1.04 -9.24 -1.34
C VAL A 36 -2.46 -8.68 -1.18
N HIS A 37 -3.19 -9.16 -0.17
CA HIS A 37 -4.46 -8.58 0.26
C HIS A 37 -4.26 -7.78 1.55
N ILE A 38 -4.55 -6.48 1.54
CA ILE A 38 -4.54 -5.61 2.73
C ILE A 38 -5.99 -5.34 3.15
N THR A 39 -6.35 -5.68 4.40
CA THR A 39 -7.74 -5.53 4.86
C THR A 39 -7.92 -5.39 6.37
N GLU A 40 -9.17 -5.27 6.82
CA GLU A 40 -9.58 -5.07 8.22
C GLU A 40 -8.82 -3.93 8.90
N LEU A 41 -8.76 -2.77 8.25
CA LEU A 41 -8.01 -1.62 8.74
C LEU A 41 -8.99 -0.55 9.21
N ASN A 42 -9.60 -0.77 10.38
CA ASN A 42 -10.45 0.20 11.08
C ASN A 42 -11.52 0.85 10.18
N ALA A 43 -12.26 0.05 9.41
CA ALA A 43 -13.19 0.53 8.38
C ALA A 43 -14.26 1.51 8.92
N GLN A 44 -14.63 1.36 10.20
CA GLN A 44 -15.61 2.21 10.88
C GLN A 44 -15.10 3.60 11.27
N TYR A 45 -13.79 3.86 11.17
CA TYR A 45 -13.19 5.12 11.60
C TYR A 45 -12.52 5.84 10.43
N VAL A 46 -13.02 7.02 10.07
CA VAL A 46 -12.27 7.96 9.24
C VAL A 46 -10.98 8.33 9.98
N TRP A 47 -9.85 8.31 9.27
CA TRP A 47 -8.49 8.39 9.84
C TRP A 47 -8.04 7.14 10.63
N GLY A 48 -8.83 6.06 10.61
CA GLY A 48 -8.47 4.76 11.18
C GLY A 48 -7.27 4.09 10.50
N GLY A 49 -6.90 4.57 9.31
CA GLY A 49 -5.61 4.36 8.65
C GLY A 49 -5.74 4.09 7.16
N ASP A 50 -4.59 4.09 6.48
CA ASP A 50 -4.48 3.81 5.04
C ASP A 50 -3.83 2.46 4.78
N ALA A 51 -4.19 1.82 3.67
CA ALA A 51 -3.59 0.55 3.27
C ALA A 51 -2.18 0.71 2.69
N ILE A 52 -1.96 1.67 1.77
CA ILE A 52 -0.63 1.96 1.22
C ILE A 52 -0.39 3.47 1.23
N PHE A 53 0.71 3.90 1.83
CA PHE A 53 1.12 5.32 1.90
C PHE A 53 2.53 5.51 1.36
N LEU A 54 2.68 6.53 0.51
CA LEU A 54 3.94 7.02 -0.04
C LEU A 54 4.02 8.52 0.26
N GLY A 55 5.02 8.92 1.05
CA GLY A 55 5.20 10.31 1.48
C GLY A 55 6.47 10.97 0.94
N GLY A 56 7.22 10.28 0.10
CA GLY A 56 8.62 10.62 -0.17
C GLY A 56 9.57 10.29 0.98
N ILE A 57 10.87 10.51 0.73
CA ILE A 57 11.95 10.40 1.73
C ILE A 57 12.94 11.54 1.52
N ASN A 58 13.51 12.08 2.59
CA ASN A 58 14.56 13.10 2.52
C ASN A 58 14.24 14.28 1.57
N ASN A 59 13.01 14.80 1.65
CA ASN A 59 12.51 15.91 0.81
C ASN A 59 12.55 15.61 -0.69
N ARG A 60 12.31 14.35 -1.08
CA ARG A 60 12.18 13.95 -2.49
C ARG A 60 11.14 12.85 -2.68
N ALA A 61 10.62 12.80 -3.91
CA ALA A 61 9.74 11.74 -4.38
C ALA A 61 10.44 10.37 -4.37
N LEU A 62 9.64 9.33 -4.14
CA LEU A 62 10.07 7.93 -4.32
C LEU A 62 10.16 7.58 -5.81
N LYS A 63 10.94 6.56 -6.15
CA LYS A 63 11.07 6.05 -7.52
C LYS A 63 10.96 4.54 -7.60
N ASN A 64 10.54 4.06 -8.76
CA ASN A 64 10.52 2.65 -9.16
C ASN A 64 9.67 1.81 -8.22
N ILE A 65 8.41 2.22 -8.06
CA ILE A 65 7.43 1.50 -7.26
C ILE A 65 6.52 0.69 -8.17
N TRP A 66 6.32 -0.59 -7.87
CA TRP A 66 5.38 -1.44 -8.60
C TRP A 66 4.42 -2.13 -7.62
N ILE A 67 3.14 -1.85 -7.77
CA ILE A 67 2.05 -2.47 -7.01
C ILE A 67 1.21 -3.29 -8.00
N ASP A 68 1.19 -4.60 -7.83
CA ASP A 68 0.63 -5.52 -8.82
C ASP A 68 -0.18 -6.65 -8.18
N HIS A 69 -1.33 -6.99 -8.76
CA HIS A 69 -2.19 -8.06 -8.23
C HIS A 69 -2.53 -7.89 -6.74
N VAL A 70 -2.65 -6.65 -6.25
CA VAL A 70 -3.01 -6.38 -4.86
C VAL A 70 -4.52 -6.27 -4.73
N LYS A 71 -5.06 -6.79 -3.63
CA LYS A 71 -6.45 -6.49 -3.22
C LYS A 71 -6.42 -5.59 -1.99
N ILE A 72 -7.29 -4.59 -1.96
CA ILE A 72 -7.50 -3.75 -0.77
C ILE A 72 -8.99 -3.69 -0.47
N SER A 73 -9.39 -3.92 0.77
CA SER A 73 -10.79 -3.87 1.20
C SER A 73 -10.93 -3.49 2.67
N ARG A 74 -12.05 -2.86 3.07
CA ARG A 74 -12.35 -2.52 4.48
C ARG A 74 -11.21 -1.71 5.15
N VAL A 75 -11.00 -0.49 4.66
CA VAL A 75 -9.99 0.45 5.14
C VAL A 75 -10.66 1.74 5.58
N GLY A 76 -10.30 2.27 6.74
CA GLY A 76 -10.97 3.44 7.34
C GLY A 76 -10.76 4.76 6.61
N ARG A 77 -9.71 4.89 5.78
CA ARG A 77 -9.46 6.11 5.01
C ARG A 77 -9.09 5.83 3.56
N GLN A 78 -7.81 5.88 3.19
CA GLN A 78 -7.40 5.73 1.80
C GLN A 78 -6.86 4.32 1.53
N MET A 79 -7.27 3.73 0.42
CA MET A 79 -6.67 2.46 -0.04
C MET A 79 -5.25 2.68 -0.58
N PHE A 80 -4.99 3.84 -1.17
CA PHE A 80 -3.68 4.26 -1.64
C PHE A 80 -3.53 5.77 -1.46
N VAL A 81 -2.37 6.21 -0.96
CA VAL A 81 -1.99 7.63 -0.85
C VAL A 81 -0.60 7.83 -1.42
N SER A 82 -0.51 8.75 -2.38
CA SER A 82 0.72 9.49 -2.67
C SER A 82 0.55 10.91 -2.16
N GLY A 83 1.26 11.26 -1.09
CA GLY A 83 1.20 12.58 -0.46
C GLY A 83 2.58 13.19 -0.25
N PHE A 84 2.62 14.45 0.18
CA PHE A 84 3.86 15.20 0.42
C PHE A 84 4.78 15.19 -0.80
N ASP A 85 6.03 14.75 -0.68
CA ASP A 85 6.95 14.68 -1.83
C ASP A 85 6.57 13.55 -2.82
N GLY A 86 5.66 12.66 -2.42
CA GLY A 86 4.98 11.72 -3.31
C GLY A 86 5.88 10.65 -3.94
N VAL A 87 5.56 10.32 -5.19
CA VAL A 87 6.25 9.31 -6.01
C VAL A 87 6.36 9.80 -7.44
N GLU A 88 7.57 9.70 -8.01
CA GLU A 88 7.88 10.15 -9.37
C GLU A 88 7.59 9.05 -10.40
N SER A 89 7.88 7.79 -10.06
CA SER A 89 7.61 6.64 -10.93
C SER A 89 6.95 5.49 -10.17
N ILE A 90 5.67 5.26 -10.50
CA ILE A 90 4.85 4.19 -9.96
C ILE A 90 4.01 3.54 -11.04
N THR A 91 3.88 2.22 -10.97
CA THR A 91 2.87 1.46 -11.69
C THR A 91 1.95 0.76 -10.70
N ILE A 92 0.64 0.96 -10.84
CA ILE A 92 -0.40 0.19 -10.16
C ILE A 92 -1.13 -0.61 -11.22
N SER A 93 -1.00 -1.94 -11.19
CA SER A 93 -1.54 -2.83 -12.22
C SER A 93 -2.32 -3.99 -11.60
N ASN A 94 -3.31 -4.49 -12.33
CA ASN A 94 -4.05 -5.73 -12.02
C ASN A 94 -4.58 -5.82 -10.58
N SER A 95 -4.90 -4.68 -9.96
CA SER A 95 -5.24 -4.60 -8.53
C SER A 95 -6.73 -4.32 -8.32
N ASP A 96 -7.28 -4.87 -7.26
CA ASP A 96 -8.70 -4.78 -6.87
C ASP A 96 -8.85 -3.86 -5.64
N PHE A 97 -9.51 -2.72 -5.85
CA PHE A 97 -9.84 -1.74 -4.82
C PHE A 97 -11.32 -1.87 -4.46
N ASP A 98 -11.60 -2.71 -3.46
CA ASP A 98 -12.96 -3.12 -3.11
C ASP A 98 -13.57 -2.14 -2.10
N GLY A 99 -14.41 -1.23 -2.62
CA GLY A 99 -15.06 -0.15 -1.88
C GLY A 99 -16.21 -0.57 -0.95
N ARG A 100 -16.55 -1.86 -0.86
CA ARG A 100 -17.61 -2.32 0.03
C ARG A 100 -17.16 -2.25 1.49
N SER A 101 -17.93 -1.55 2.30
CA SER A 101 -17.77 -1.41 3.75
C SER A 101 -19.13 -1.45 4.41
N ASP A 102 -19.15 -1.85 5.68
CA ASP A 102 -20.31 -1.75 6.57
C ASP A 102 -20.46 -0.34 7.15
#